data_AF-A0A1B8NW74-F1
#
_entry.id   AF-A0A1B8NW74-F1
#
_cell.length_a   1.000
_cell.length_b   1.000
_cell.length_c   1.000
_cell.angle_alpha   90.00
_cell.angle_beta   90.00
_cell.angle_gamma   90.00
#
_symmetry.space_group_name_H-M   'P 1'
#
loop_
_entity.id
_entity.type
_entity.pdbx_description
1 polymer ?
#
loop_
_entity_poly.entity_id
_entity_poly.type
_entity_poly.pdbx_seq_one_letter_code
_entity_poly.pdbx_strand_id
1 'polypeptide(L)' 'MRLILLGAPGAGKGTQAQFICERFGIPQISTGDMLRAAVKEGSELGLQVKEIMETGDWCPMI' A
#
# COMPACT_ATOMS: atom_id res chain seq x y z
N MET A 1 -11.43 10.33 10.05
CA MET A 1 -10.96 11.21 8.95
C MET A 1 -10.54 10.33 7.77
N ARG A 2 -10.78 10.75 6.52
CA ARG A 2 -10.33 10.04 5.30
C ARG A 2 -9.54 11.03 4.45
N LEU A 3 -8.30 10.69 4.10
CA LEU A 3 -7.40 11.58 3.36
C LEU A 3 -6.52 10.79 2.39
N ILE A 4 -6.03 11.48 1.37
CA ILE A 4 -5.03 10.98 0.43
C ILE A 4 -3.81 11.89 0.55
N LEU A 5 -2.63 11.31 0.79
CA LEU A 5 -1.38 12.06 0.90
C LEU A 5 -0.57 11.96 -0.40
N LEU A 6 -0.52 13.05 -1.15
CA LEU A 6 0.21 13.16 -2.41
C LEU A 6 1.54 13.90 -2.24
N GLY A 7 2.47 13.69 -3.18
CA GLY A 7 3.77 14.37 -3.19
C GLY A 7 4.85 13.59 -3.94
N ALA A 8 5.91 14.27 -4.35
CA ALA A 8 6.99 13.68 -5.15
C ALA A 8 7.78 12.61 -4.38
N PRO A 9 8.46 11.67 -5.08
CA PRO A 9 9.49 10.82 -4.47
C PRO A 9 10.50 11.67 -3.69
N GLY A 10 10.88 11.24 -2.48
CA GLY A 10 11.80 12.01 -1.62
C GLY A 10 11.19 13.20 -0.86
N ALA A 11 9.93 13.59 -1.12
CA ALA A 11 9.29 14.75 -0.47
C ALA A 11 8.90 14.55 1.02
N GLY A 12 9.31 13.45 1.66
CA GLY A 12 9.02 13.20 3.08
C GLY A 12 7.58 12.77 3.41
N LYS A 13 6.79 12.32 2.42
CA LYS A 13 5.41 11.85 2.65
C LYS A 13 5.27 10.78 3.73
N GLY A 14 6.23 9.84 3.79
CA GLY A 14 6.20 8.77 4.80
C GLY A 14 6.28 9.34 6.22
N THR A 15 7.19 10.29 6.44
CA THR A 15 7.35 10.99 7.72
C THR A 15 6.09 11.77 8.09
N GLN A 16 5.50 12.48 7.12
CA GLN A 16 4.25 13.22 7.38
C GLN A 16 3.06 12.28 7.64
N ALA A 17 2.97 11.16 6.92
CA ALA A 17 1.94 10.14 7.14
C ALA A 17 2.00 9.59 8.57
N GLN A 18 3.21 9.30 9.08
CA GLN A 18 3.38 8.84 10.47
C GLN A 18 2.82 9.84 11.49
N PHE A 19 3.18 11.12 11.39
CA PHE A 19 2.64 12.14 12.30
C PHE A 19 1.12 12.29 12.22
N ILE A 20 0.55 12.20 11.01
CA ILE A 20 -0.90 12.24 10.82
C ILE A 20 -1.57 11.02 11.47
N CYS A 21 -1.00 9.83 11.28
CA CYS A 21 -1.53 8.59 11.86
C CYS A 21 -1.51 8.63 13.39
N GLU A 22 -0.39 9.04 13.99
CA GLU A 22 -0.25 9.20 15.45
C GLU A 22 -1.21 10.24 16.01
N ARG A 23 -1.32 11.40 15.36
CA ARG A 23 -2.17 12.51 15.85
C ARG A 23 -3.66 12.16 15.84
N PHE A 24 -4.11 11.41 14.85
CA PHE A 24 -5.53 11.14 14.63
C PHE A 24 -5.94 9.69 14.91
N GLY A 25 -5.01 8.82 15.31
CA GLY A 25 -5.26 7.41 15.58
C GLY A 25 -5.79 6.65 14.36
N ILE A 26 -5.33 7.00 13.16
CA ILE A 26 -5.77 6.36 11.90
C ILE A 26 -4.64 5.51 11.32
N PRO A 27 -4.95 4.38 10.65
CA PRO A 27 -3.94 3.57 10.01
C PRO A 27 -3.42 4.23 8.73
N GLN A 28 -2.12 4.05 8.45
CA GLN A 28 -1.57 4.29 7.12
C GLN A 28 -1.92 3.12 6.21
N ILE A 29 -2.46 3.42 5.03
CA ILE A 29 -2.76 2.42 4.01
C ILE A 29 -1.94 2.75 2.76
N SER A 30 -1.20 1.78 2.25
CA SER A 30 -0.48 1.86 0.98
C SER A 30 -0.83 0.66 0.10
N THR A 31 -0.98 0.86 -1.21
CA THR A 31 -1.32 -0.23 -2.14
C THR A 31 -0.30 -1.36 -2.07
N GLY A 32 0.99 -1.04 -1.92
CA GLY A 32 2.03 -2.05 -1.80
C GLY A 32 1.89 -2.92 -0.54
N ASP A 33 1.54 -2.34 0.60
CA ASP A 33 1.34 -3.11 1.84
C ASP A 33 0.08 -3.97 1.76
N MET A 34 -1.00 -3.46 1.17
CA MET A 34 -2.23 -4.22 0.95
C MET A 34 -2.00 -5.44 0.06
N LEU A 35 -1.29 -5.26 -1.06
CA LEU A 35 -0.96 -6.34 -1.98
C LEU A 35 -0.06 -7.40 -1.31
N ARG A 36 0.98 -6.97 -0.57
CA ARG A 36 1.83 -7.89 0.20
C ARG A 36 1.08 -8.65 1.28
N ALA A 37 0.13 -8.00 1.96
CA ALA A 37 -0.73 -8.64 2.95
C ALA A 37 -1.62 -9.70 2.30
N ALA A 38 -2.28 -9.38 1.18
CA ALA A 38 -3.12 -10.31 0.43
C ALA A 38 -2.35 -11.56 -0.04
N VAL A 39 -1.12 -11.38 -0.54
CA VAL A 39 -0.20 -12.48 -0.91
C VAL A 39 0.12 -13.35 0.29
N LYS A 40 0.46 -12.73 1.44
CA LYS A 40 0.82 -13.43 2.67
C LYS A 40 -0.35 -14.24 3.24
N GLU A 41 -1.57 -13.73 3.12
CA GLU A 41 -2.80 -14.41 3.55
C GLU A 41 -3.21 -15.56 2.63
N GLY A 42 -2.63 -15.67 1.43
CA GLY A 42 -2.99 -16.71 0.46
C GLY A 42 -4.40 -16.55 -0.09
N SER A 43 -4.93 -15.32 -0.08
CA SER A 43 -6.22 -15.00 -0.69
C SER A 43 -6.20 -15.27 -2.20
N GLU A 44 -7.37 -15.49 -2.81
CA GLU A 44 -7.49 -15.66 -4.26
C GLU A 44 -6.84 -14.50 -5.03
N LEU A 45 -7.12 -13.27 -4.59
CA LEU A 45 -6.46 -12.05 -5.07
C LEU A 45 -4.94 -12.10 -4.86
N GLY A 46 -4.50 -12.50 -3.67
CA GLY A 46 -3.09 -12.63 -3.31
C GLY A 46 -2.32 -13.59 -4.21
N LEU A 47 -2.94 -14.70 -4.62
CA LEU A 47 -2.32 -15.66 -5.54
C LEU A 47 -2.12 -15.06 -6.95
N GLN A 48 -3.13 -14.35 -7.46
CA GLN A 48 -3.05 -13.65 -8.75
C GLN A 48 -1.97 -12.56 -8.72
N VAL A 49 -1.96 -11.75 -7.66
CA VAL A 49 -0.99 -10.68 -7.45
C VAL A 49 0.43 -11.24 -7.31
N LYS A 50 0.60 -12.38 -6.63
CA LYS A 50 1.91 -13.02 -6.45
C LYS A 50 2.54 -13.37 -7.80
N GLU A 51 1.79 -13.98 -8.70
CA GLU A 51 2.27 -14.36 -10.03
C GLU A 51 2.76 -13.13 -10.81
N ILE A 52 1.99 -12.04 -10.80
CA ILE A 52 2.34 -10.78 -11.48
C ILE A 52 3.58 -10.11 -10.84
N MET A 53 3.67 -10.13 -9.50
CA MET A 53 4.82 -9.55 -8.79
C MET A 53 6.11 -10.33 -9.06
N GLU A 54 6.03 -11.65 -9.29
CA GLU A 54 7.18 -12.51 -9.61
C GLU A 54 7.70 -12.28 -11.03
N THR A 55 6.84 -11.97 -12.00
CA THR A 55 7.26 -11.62 -13.37
C THR A 55 7.75 -10.17 -13.49
N GLY A 56 7.48 -9.34 -12.48
CA GLY A 56 7.79 -7.91 -12.50
C GLY A 56 6.86 -7.11 -13.41
N ASP A 57 5.72 -7.70 -13.80
CA ASP A 57 4.74 -7.05 -14.65
C ASP A 57 3.89 -6.02 -13.88
N TRP A 58 3.17 -5.20 -14.63
CA TRP A 58 2.23 -4.25 -14.08
C TRP A 58 1.04 -4.98 -13.44
N CYS A 59 0.83 -4.78 -12.14
CA CYS A 59 -0.39 -5.23 -11.46
C CYS A 59 -1.57 -4.35 -11.90
N PRO A 60 -2.52 -4.86 -12.70
CA PRO A 60 -3.71 -4.10 -13.04
C PRO A 60 -4.53 -3.84 -11.76
N MET A 61 -5.23 -2.72 -11.74
CA MET A 61 -6.26 -2.48 -10.74
C MET A 61 -7.43 -3.42 -11.08
N ILE A 62 -7.57 -4.48 -10.29
CA ILE A 62 -8.71 -5.42 -10.33
C ILE A 62 -9.91 -4.74 -9.67
#